data_AF-A0A0A1FDJ3-F1
#
_entry.id   AF-A0A0A1FDJ3-F1
#
_cell.length_a   1.000
_cell.length_b   1.000
_cell.length_c   1.000
_cell.angle_alpha   90.00
_cell.angle_beta   90.00
_cell.angle_gamma   90.00
#
_symmetry.space_group_name_H-M   'P 1'
#
loop_
_entity.id
_entity.type
_entity.pdbx_description
1 polymer ?
#
loop_
_entity_poly.entity_id
_entity_poly.type
_entity_poly.pdbx_seq_one_letter_code
_entity_poly.pdbx_strand_id
1 'polypeptide(L)' 'MTAYLQRQDRLALVTQATANVTGKRFCSHHQGEVAVTEGDFVMRNKSRRWICFRCQERSQARRDVLVTRVG' A
#
# COMPACT_ATOMS: atom_id res chain seq x y z
N MET A 1 0.04 8.72 -25.61
CA MET A 1 -0.11 8.58 -24.14
C MET A 1 0.56 7.30 -23.60
N THR A 2 1.65 6.82 -24.23
CA THR A 2 2.27 5.51 -23.95
C THR A 2 3.45 5.57 -22.98
N ALA A 3 4.22 6.66 -23.02
CA ALA A 3 5.40 6.84 -22.17
C ALA A 3 5.08 6.86 -20.65
N TYR A 4 3.90 7.36 -20.27
CA TYR A 4 3.48 7.41 -18.87
C TYR A 4 3.18 6.01 -18.30
N LEU A 5 2.53 5.15 -19.08
CA LEU A 5 2.23 3.76 -18.70
C LEU A 5 3.53 2.95 -18.57
N GLN A 6 4.43 3.05 -19.55
CA GLN A 6 5.75 2.39 -19.50
C GLN A 6 6.57 2.79 -18.26
N ARG A 7 6.47 4.05 -17.81
CA ARG A 7 7.13 4.50 -16.58
C ARG A 7 6.54 3.87 -15.32
N GLN A 8 5.23 3.74 -15.24
CA GLN A 8 4.56 3.10 -14.11
C GLN A 8 4.93 1.63 -14.00
N ASP A 9 4.98 0.92 -15.13
CA ASP A 9 5.39 -0.48 -15.19
C ASP A 9 6.83 -0.66 -14.69
N ARG A 10 7.74 0.24 -15.09
CA ARG A 10 9.13 0.21 -14.62
C ARG A 10 9.26 0.40 -13.11
N LEU A 11 8.51 1.34 -12.53
CA LEU A 11 8.54 1.58 -11.08
C LEU A 11 7.98 0.39 -10.29
N ALA A 12 6.94 -0.25 -10.80
CA ALA A 12 6.37 -1.46 -10.20
C ALA A 12 7.39 -2.61 -10.19
N LEU A 13 8.10 -2.81 -11.31
CA LEU A 13 9.15 -3.83 -11.43
C LEU A 13 10.31 -3.58 -10.47
N VAL A 14 10.81 -2.34 -10.37
CA VAL A 14 11.89 -2.00 -9.44
C VAL A 14 11.46 -2.22 -7.99
N THR A 15 10.25 -1.79 -7.63
CA THR A 15 9.72 -1.96 -6.27
C THR A 15 9.57 -3.45 -5.91
N GLN A 16 9.14 -4.28 -6.87
CA GLN A 16 9.06 -5.73 -6.67
C GLN A 16 10.45 -6.36 -6.51
N ALA A 17 11.42 -5.97 -7.34
CA ALA A 17 12.80 -6.47 -7.25
C ALA A 17 13.43 -6.12 -5.89
N THR A 18 13.30 -4.87 -5.44
CA THR A 18 13.78 -4.46 -4.11
C THR A 18 13.15 -5.30 -3.02
N ALA A 19 11.83 -5.51 -3.07
CA ALA A 19 11.12 -6.32 -2.06
C ALA A 19 11.60 -7.76 -2.01
N ASN A 20 11.89 -8.37 -3.16
CA ASN A 20 12.39 -9.74 -3.25
C ASN A 20 13.80 -9.86 -2.65
N VAL A 21 14.64 -8.83 -2.81
CA VAL A 21 16.02 -8.83 -2.30
C VAL A 21 16.09 -8.49 -0.81
N THR A 22 15.31 -7.52 -0.35
CA THR A 22 15.41 -7.01 1.03
C THR A 22 14.43 -7.70 1.99
N GLY A 23 13.41 -8.38 1.48
CA GLY A 23 12.30 -8.88 2.28
C GLY A 23 11.43 -7.76 2.86
N LYS A 24 11.62 -6.50 2.43
CA LYS A 24 10.92 -5.32 2.94
C LYS A 24 10.21 -4.53 1.85
N ARG A 25 9.15 -3.83 2.24
CA ARG A 25 8.37 -2.92 1.40
C ARG A 25 8.00 -1.65 2.12
N PHE A 26 7.86 -0.59 1.34
CA PHE A 26 7.44 0.71 1.83
C PHE A 26 5.91 0.77 2.01
N CYS A 27 5.45 1.02 3.22
CA CYS A 27 4.04 1.21 3.53
C CYS A 27 3.59 2.62 3.13
N SER A 28 2.63 2.72 2.21
CA SER A 28 2.10 4.00 1.74
C SER A 28 1.32 4.80 2.80
N HIS A 29 1.04 4.23 3.98
CA HIS A 29 0.26 4.90 5.02
C HIS A 29 1.12 5.57 6.08
N HIS A 30 2.02 4.83 6.73
CA HIS A 30 2.94 5.40 7.74
C HIS A 30 4.30 5.81 7.17
N GLN A 31 4.52 5.63 5.85
CA GLN A 31 5.72 6.10 5.14
C GLN A 31 7.03 5.46 5.65
N GLY A 32 7.04 4.14 5.87
CA GLY A 32 8.21 3.40 6.37
C GLY A 32 8.33 1.99 5.78
N GLU A 33 9.52 1.39 5.94
CA GLU A 33 9.78 0.02 5.50
C GLU A 33 9.27 -1.01 6.51
N VAL A 34 8.65 -2.07 6.01
CA VAL A 34 8.06 -3.16 6.78
C VAL A 34 8.35 -4.48 6.08
N ALA A 35 8.41 -5.60 6.80
CA ALA A 35 8.50 -6.91 6.19
C ALA A 35 7.38 -7.14 5.16
N VAL A 36 7.73 -7.73 4.01
CA VAL A 36 6.77 -8.01 2.92
C VAL A 36 5.59 -8.85 3.40
N THR A 37 5.83 -9.73 4.38
CA THR A 37 4.83 -10.62 4.99
C THR A 37 3.84 -9.92 5.93
N GLU A 38 4.08 -8.66 6.30
CA GLU A 38 3.26 -7.92 7.26
C GLU A 38 2.34 -6.89 6.57
N GLY A 39 2.00 -7.12 5.31
CA GLY A 39 1.08 -6.24 4.59
C GLY A 39 0.66 -6.81 3.24
N ASP A 40 -0.27 -6.10 2.61
CA ASP A 40 -0.80 -6.48 1.31
C ASP A 40 -1.11 -5.25 0.45
N PHE A 41 -1.31 -5.48 -0.83
CA PHE A 41 -1.82 -4.49 -1.76
C PHE A 41 -3.32 -4.29 -1.58
N VAL A 42 -3.71 -3.04 -1.35
CA VAL A 42 -5.11 -2.62 -1.32
C VAL A 42 -5.40 -1.63 -2.45
N MET A 43 -6.62 -1.68 -2.97
CA MET A 43 -7.13 -0.67 -3.89
C MET A 43 -7.67 0.53 -3.10
N ARG A 44 -7.14 1.73 -3.36
CA ARG A 44 -7.66 2.99 -2.81
C ARG A 44 -7.65 4.08 -3.87
N ASN A 45 -8.76 4.81 -4.02
CA ASN A 45 -8.87 5.94 -4.94
C ASN A 45 -8.35 5.62 -6.36
N LYS A 46 -8.73 4.45 -6.90
CA LYS A 46 -8.26 3.92 -8.20
C LYS A 46 -6.74 3.65 -8.31
N SER A 47 -6.03 3.60 -7.19
CA SER A 47 -4.60 3.29 -7.10
C SER A 47 -4.36 2.05 -6.24
N ARG A 48 -3.58 1.09 -6.77
CA ARG A 48 -3.12 -0.09 -6.02
C ARG A 48 -1.91 0.30 -5.17
N ARG A 49 -1.98 0.12 -3.85
CA ARG A 49 -0.94 0.54 -2.90
C ARG A 49 -0.66 -0.55 -1.89
N TRP A 50 0.60 -0.75 -1.51
CA TRP A 50 0.97 -1.69 -0.46
C TRP A 50 0.88 -1.02 0.92
N ILE A 51 0.18 -1.66 1.86
CA ILE A 51 -0.06 -1.13 3.21
C ILE A 51 0.13 -2.26 4.23
N CYS A 52 0.85 -1.99 5.33
CA CYS A 52 1.03 -2.96 6.41
C CYS A 52 -0.26 -3.21 7.18
N PHE A 53 -0.43 -4.41 7.75
CA PHE A 53 -1.66 -4.81 8.44
C PHE A 53 -2.04 -3.87 9.58
N ARG A 54 -1.05 -3.41 10.37
CA ARG A 54 -1.26 -2.41 11.43
C ARG A 54 -1.91 -1.11 10.92
N CYS A 55 -1.55 -0.66 9.72
CA CYS A 55 -2.15 0.53 9.12
C CYS A 55 -3.51 0.23 8.47
N GLN A 56 -3.73 -0.99 8.00
CA GLN A 56 -5.04 -1.42 7.51
C GLN A 56 -6.05 -1.45 8.66
N GLU A 57 -5.73 -2.11 9.78
CA GLU A 57 -6.56 -2.20 10.99
C GLU A 57 -6.90 -0.81 11.54
N ARG A 58 -5.91 0.06 11.71
CA ARG A 58 -6.14 1.45 12.16
C ARG A 58 -7.05 2.21 11.22
N SER A 59 -6.94 1.98 9.91
CA SER A 59 -7.83 2.63 8.95
C SER A 59 -9.24 2.05 8.94
N GLN A 60 -9.41 0.76 9.23
CA GLN A 60 -10.72 0.13 9.39
C GLN A 60 -11.41 0.67 10.65
N ALA A 61 -10.74 0.63 11.80
CA ALA A 61 -11.26 1.16 13.06
C ALA A 61 -11.71 2.63 12.94
N ARG A 62 -10.94 3.47 12.22
CA ARG A 62 -11.35 4.86 11.95
C ARG A 62 -12.61 4.98 11.09
N ARG A 63 -12.79 4.09 10.11
CA ARG A 63 -14.01 4.06 9.28
C ARG A 63 -15.20 3.62 10.11
N ASP A 64 -15.03 2.59 10.94
CA ASP A 64 -16.11 2.07 11.77
C ASP A 64 -16.61 3.14 12.74
N VAL A 65 -15.70 3.88 13.39
CA VAL A 65 -16.06 5.03 14.24
C VAL A 65 -16.82 6.12 13.47
N LEU A 66 -16.43 6.40 12.23
CA LEU A 66 -17.14 7.38 11.40
C LEU A 66 -18.55 6.90 11.01
N VAL A 67 -18.71 5.60 10.74
CA VAL A 67 -20.02 5.00 10.43
C VAL A 67 -20.93 5.03 11.65
N THR A 68 -20.42 4.67 12.84
CA THR A 68 -21.20 4.66 14.09
C THR A 68 -21.63 6.06 14.55
N ARG A 69 -20.91 7.12 14.18
CA ARG A 69 -21.27 8.51 14.54
C ARG A 69 -22.34 9.15 13.66
N VAL A 70 -22.66 8.52 12.54
CA VAL A 70 -23.66 9.03 11.57
C VAL A 70 -24.99 8.26 11.66
N GLY A 71 -25.04 7.22 12.51
CA GLY A 71 -26.24 6.44 12.80
C GLY A 71 -26.99 6.91 14.03
#